data_AF-A0A517QPB2-F1
#
_entry.id   AF-A0A517QPB2-F1
#
_cell.length_a   1.000
_cell.length_b   1.000
_cell.length_c   1.000
_cell.angle_alpha   90.00
_cell.angle_beta   90.00
_cell.angle_gamma   90.00
#
_symmetry.space_group_name_H-M   'P 1'
#
loop_
_entity.id
_entity.type
_entity.pdbx_description
1 polymer ?
#
loop_
_entity_poly.entity_id
_entity_poly.type
_entity_poly.pdbx_seq_one_letter_code
_entity_poly.pdbx_strand_id
1 'polypeptide(L)'
;MPKFHVQRSISIDASPEKVFEIISDYSTWTTWSPWLCAEPDAKVTVSQDPASVGSTYAWEGEITGAGEMEHLRLEPSQIIEDEIRFSKPFKSTSSVSFNIDRVDDKTRLTWHMRGAMPWYLFWMVPMTETFIGMDYERGLKMLKEWIETGEIESKTNILGVESIGPLRMIGVRKQCTFEDIGSSMEAAFKEVAEKMTQQNMQIEGEGISVYHHMDAKARTFDYTSGFLIPDSVGEIPADFSTWSIPNVQALATEHVGRYDHLGNAWSAAHQHARYKKLKQSKAGAFEIYKNSCDSTPPAELRTVIYLPLK
;
A
#
# COMPACT_ATOMS: atom_id res chain seq x y z
N MET A 1 -2.18 -16.32 26.03
CA MET A 1 -1.64 -15.33 25.09
C MET A 1 -2.75 -14.95 24.13
N PRO A 2 -3.11 -13.67 23.99
CA PRO A 2 -4.01 -13.18 22.95
C PRO A 2 -3.56 -13.71 21.59
N LYS A 3 -4.51 -14.29 20.86
CA LYS A 3 -4.31 -14.79 19.51
C LYS A 3 -4.85 -13.76 18.53
N PHE A 4 -4.27 -13.73 17.34
CA PHE A 4 -4.77 -12.94 16.22
C PHE A 4 -4.83 -13.84 14.99
N HIS A 5 -5.78 -13.56 14.10
CA HIS A 5 -5.90 -14.25 12.83
C HIS A 5 -6.19 -13.23 11.74
N VAL A 6 -5.28 -13.17 10.77
CA VAL A 6 -5.44 -12.33 9.59
C VAL A 6 -5.70 -13.23 8.40
N GLN A 7 -6.63 -12.83 7.55
CA GLN A 7 -6.83 -13.45 6.25
C GLN A 7 -7.24 -12.42 5.22
N ARG A 8 -6.75 -12.58 4.00
CA ARG A 8 -7.18 -11.82 2.82
C ARG A 8 -7.23 -12.74 1.62
N SER A 9 -8.12 -12.44 0.69
CA SER A 9 -8.30 -13.24 -0.51
C SER A 9 -8.41 -12.38 -1.75
N ILE A 10 -7.95 -12.91 -2.88
CA ILE A 10 -8.13 -12.29 -4.19
C ILE A 10 -8.48 -13.36 -5.23
N SER A 11 -9.19 -12.96 -6.29
CA SER A 11 -9.42 -13.82 -7.45
C SER A 11 -8.37 -13.53 -8.52
N ILE A 12 -7.72 -14.59 -9.01
CA ILE A 12 -6.66 -14.57 -10.01
C ILE A 12 -7.13 -15.35 -11.23
N ASP A 13 -6.98 -14.75 -12.40
CA ASP A 13 -7.29 -15.30 -13.71
C ASP A 13 -6.17 -16.23 -14.19
N ALA A 14 -5.96 -17.29 -13.43
CA ALA A 14 -4.94 -18.31 -13.67
C ALA A 14 -5.37 -19.64 -13.04
N SER A 15 -4.76 -20.73 -13.51
CA SER A 15 -5.00 -22.05 -12.95
C SER A 15 -4.37 -22.20 -11.54
N PRO A 16 -4.96 -23.02 -10.65
CA PRO A 16 -4.39 -23.31 -9.33
C PRO A 16 -2.95 -23.81 -9.37
N GLU A 17 -2.57 -24.54 -10.43
CA GLU A 17 -1.22 -25.04 -10.66
C GLU A 17 -0.23 -23.90 -10.83
N LYS A 18 -0.54 -22.92 -11.68
CA LYS A 18 0.31 -21.75 -11.91
C LYS A 18 0.46 -20.90 -10.65
N VAL A 19 -0.64 -20.70 -9.91
CA VAL A 19 -0.63 -19.96 -8.64
C VAL A 19 0.24 -20.68 -7.60
N PHE A 20 0.09 -22.00 -7.47
CA PHE A 20 0.89 -22.81 -6.56
C PHE A 20 2.38 -22.78 -6.91
N GLU A 21 2.74 -23.00 -8.18
CA GLU A 21 4.12 -22.99 -8.67
C GLU A 21 4.84 -21.68 -8.32
N ILE A 22 4.18 -20.54 -8.53
CA ILE A 22 4.76 -19.22 -8.23
C ILE A 22 4.95 -19.01 -6.72
N ILE A 23 3.96 -19.34 -5.89
CA ILE A 23 4.02 -19.06 -4.43
C ILE A 23 4.94 -20.04 -3.72
N SER A 24 4.94 -21.32 -4.13
CA SER A 24 5.81 -22.33 -3.52
C SER A 24 7.29 -22.12 -3.86
N ASP A 25 7.63 -21.39 -4.92
CA ASP A 25 9.02 -21.04 -5.20
C ASP A 25 9.41 -19.73 -4.52
N TYR A 26 10.16 -19.84 -3.42
CA TYR A 26 10.69 -18.67 -2.70
C TYR A 26 11.60 -17.76 -3.53
N SER A 27 12.12 -18.20 -4.67
CA SER A 27 12.88 -17.33 -5.57
C SER A 27 12.02 -16.25 -6.23
N THR A 28 10.69 -16.44 -6.30
CA THR A 28 9.76 -15.46 -6.91
C THR A 28 9.38 -14.33 -5.94
N TRP A 29 9.56 -14.54 -4.63
CA TRP A 29 9.00 -13.67 -3.60
C TRP A 29 9.61 -12.27 -3.60
N THR A 30 10.85 -12.12 -4.06
CA THR A 30 11.48 -10.80 -4.23
C THR A 30 10.75 -9.90 -5.21
N THR A 31 9.95 -10.48 -6.12
CA THR A 31 9.20 -9.76 -7.14
C THR A 31 7.94 -9.12 -6.58
N TRP A 32 7.24 -9.77 -5.63
CA TRP A 32 5.89 -9.37 -5.19
C TRP A 32 5.76 -9.16 -3.67
N SER A 33 6.86 -9.21 -2.91
CA SER A 33 6.83 -9.03 -1.46
C SER A 33 6.37 -7.62 -1.06
N PRO A 34 5.27 -7.48 -0.29
CA PRO A 34 4.75 -6.18 0.14
C PRO A 34 5.67 -5.44 1.11
N TRP A 35 6.64 -6.14 1.70
CA TRP A 35 7.63 -5.57 2.61
C TRP A 35 8.84 -5.02 1.86
N LEU A 36 9.32 -5.71 0.82
CA LEU A 36 10.49 -5.28 0.04
C LEU A 36 10.23 -3.99 -0.76
N CYS A 37 8.97 -3.64 -1.05
CA CYS A 37 8.65 -2.35 -1.66
C CYS A 37 9.20 -1.14 -0.87
N ALA A 38 9.33 -1.28 0.46
CA ALA A 38 9.86 -0.22 1.32
C ALA A 38 11.40 -0.20 1.39
N GLU A 39 12.05 -1.31 1.02
CA GLU A 39 13.50 -1.49 1.07
C GLU A 39 13.96 -2.49 -0.01
N PRO A 40 14.00 -2.06 -1.29
CA PRO A 40 14.34 -2.95 -2.40
C PRO A 40 15.76 -3.55 -2.29
N ASP A 41 16.66 -2.87 -1.60
CA ASP A 41 18.03 -3.29 -1.37
C ASP A 41 18.20 -4.20 -0.14
N ALA A 42 17.11 -4.59 0.54
CA ALA A 42 17.18 -5.53 1.66
C ALA A 42 17.82 -6.85 1.22
N LYS A 43 18.69 -7.40 2.06
CA LYS A 43 19.38 -8.63 1.73
C LYS A 43 18.40 -9.80 1.85
N VAL A 44 18.19 -10.51 0.75
CA VAL A 44 17.39 -11.74 0.71
C VAL A 44 18.30 -12.94 0.47
N THR A 45 18.04 -14.04 1.16
CA THR A 45 18.74 -15.32 0.96
C THR A 45 17.70 -16.42 0.86
N VAL A 46 17.77 -17.21 -0.21
CA VAL A 46 16.87 -18.34 -0.47
C VAL A 46 17.67 -19.63 -0.47
N SER A 47 17.07 -20.72 0.01
CA SER A 47 17.66 -22.06 -0.06
C SER A 47 17.90 -22.50 -1.51
N GLN A 48 18.84 -23.43 -1.72
CA GLN A 48 19.20 -23.91 -3.07
C GLN A 48 18.03 -24.60 -3.80
N ASP A 49 17.23 -25.34 -3.05
CA ASP A 49 15.94 -25.85 -3.50
C ASP A 49 14.88 -24.94 -2.88
N PRO A 50 14.27 -24.01 -3.64
CA PRO A 50 13.38 -22.98 -3.09
C PRO A 50 11.92 -23.43 -2.99
N ALA A 51 11.56 -24.60 -3.53
CA ALA A 51 10.18 -25.06 -3.69
C ALA A 51 9.90 -26.44 -3.05
N SER A 52 10.59 -26.73 -1.96
CA SER A 52 10.51 -28.00 -1.23
C SER A 52 10.16 -27.77 0.25
N VAL A 53 9.66 -28.82 0.91
CA VAL A 53 9.50 -28.77 2.37
C VAL A 53 10.87 -28.60 3.02
N GLY A 54 10.99 -27.63 3.94
CA GLY A 54 12.25 -27.21 4.55
C GLY A 54 13.02 -26.15 3.76
N SER A 55 12.55 -25.73 2.58
CA SER A 55 13.08 -24.54 1.90
C SER A 55 12.91 -23.31 2.77
N THR A 56 13.83 -22.36 2.65
CA THR A 56 13.83 -21.14 3.46
C THR A 56 13.98 -19.88 2.62
N TYR A 57 13.31 -18.82 3.08
CA TYR A 57 13.41 -17.46 2.58
C TYR A 57 13.74 -16.55 3.76
N ALA A 58 14.93 -15.96 3.80
CA ALA A 58 15.36 -15.07 4.86
C ALA A 58 15.58 -13.65 4.32
N TRP A 59 15.21 -12.65 5.12
CA TRP A 59 15.45 -11.24 4.81
C TRP A 59 16.16 -10.52 5.96
N GLU A 60 16.98 -9.54 5.61
CA GLU A 60 17.59 -8.60 6.54
C GLU A 60 17.66 -7.21 5.93
N GLY A 61 17.02 -6.25 6.60
CA GLY A 61 17.01 -4.85 6.25
C GLY A 61 16.87 -3.94 7.47
N GLU A 62 17.21 -2.68 7.30
CA GLU A 62 17.09 -1.64 8.31
C GLU A 62 15.62 -1.25 8.56
N ILE A 63 14.79 -1.33 7.52
CA ILE A 63 13.41 -0.85 7.51
C ILE A 63 12.44 -2.01 7.63
N THR A 64 12.68 -3.05 6.85
CA THR A 64 11.90 -4.30 6.83
C THR A 64 12.20 -5.23 8.01
N GLY A 65 13.23 -4.92 8.80
CA GLY A 65 13.67 -5.74 9.91
C GLY A 65 14.34 -7.02 9.42
N ALA A 66 14.28 -8.08 10.22
CA ALA A 66 14.89 -9.35 9.84
C ALA A 66 14.05 -10.53 10.30
N GLY A 67 14.05 -11.58 9.49
CA GLY A 67 13.31 -12.80 9.77
C GLY A 67 13.51 -13.83 8.66
N GLU A 68 12.79 -14.94 8.80
CA GLU A 68 12.78 -16.01 7.82
C GLU A 68 11.40 -16.67 7.73
N MET A 69 11.15 -17.29 6.58
CA MET A 69 10.04 -18.20 6.34
C MET A 69 10.58 -19.58 5.96
N GLU A 70 9.85 -20.61 6.35
CA GLU A 70 10.17 -22.00 6.05
C GLU A 70 8.91 -22.76 5.63
N HIS A 71 9.00 -23.50 4.53
CA HIS A 71 7.93 -24.40 4.08
C HIS A 71 7.80 -25.60 5.02
N LEU A 72 6.67 -25.73 5.69
CA LEU A 72 6.36 -26.88 6.54
C LEU A 72 5.59 -27.97 5.77
N ARG A 73 4.72 -27.55 4.84
CA ARG A 73 3.90 -28.46 4.02
C ARG A 73 3.57 -27.81 2.69
N LEU A 74 3.69 -28.60 1.63
CA LEU A 74 3.33 -28.24 0.27
C LEU A 74 2.38 -29.30 -0.27
N GLU A 75 1.12 -28.95 -0.52
CA GLU A 75 0.19 -29.80 -1.27
C GLU A 75 -0.15 -29.14 -2.60
N PRO A 76 0.30 -29.71 -3.72
CA PRO A 76 0.16 -29.11 -5.04
C PRO A 76 -1.25 -28.63 -5.33
N SER A 77 -1.34 -27.39 -5.82
CA SER A 77 -2.58 -26.71 -6.23
C SER A 77 -3.63 -26.53 -5.12
N GLN A 78 -3.29 -26.76 -3.84
CA GLN A 78 -4.25 -26.73 -2.73
C GLN A 78 -3.79 -25.88 -1.55
N ILE A 79 -2.66 -26.22 -0.92
CA ILE A 79 -2.20 -25.55 0.29
C ILE A 79 -0.69 -25.42 0.36
N ILE A 80 -0.24 -24.28 0.89
CA ILE A 80 1.13 -24.02 1.32
C ILE A 80 1.05 -23.64 2.79
N GLU A 81 1.76 -24.36 3.67
CA GLU A 81 1.85 -24.03 5.10
C GLU A 81 3.29 -23.70 5.44
N ASP A 82 3.49 -22.51 6.01
CA ASP A 82 4.78 -21.94 6.36
C ASP A 82 4.83 -21.58 7.84
N GLU A 83 6.05 -21.56 8.38
CA GLU A 83 6.34 -20.86 9.63
C GLU A 83 7.14 -19.59 9.32
N ILE A 84 6.68 -18.45 9.83
CA ILE A 84 7.43 -17.19 9.79
C ILE A 84 8.03 -16.91 11.16
N ARG A 85 9.32 -16.59 11.18
CA ARG A 85 10.10 -16.28 12.38
C ARG A 85 10.75 -14.91 12.22
N PHE A 86 10.28 -13.94 12.99
CA PHE A 86 10.91 -12.62 13.06
C PHE A 86 12.05 -12.65 14.07
N SER A 87 13.17 -12.00 13.75
CA SER A 87 14.32 -11.84 14.63
C SER A 87 14.56 -10.38 15.04
N LYS A 88 14.24 -9.41 14.16
CA LYS A 88 14.31 -7.97 14.42
C LYS A 88 13.01 -7.28 13.95
N PRO A 89 12.53 -6.23 14.66
CA PRO A 89 13.07 -5.69 15.92
C PRO A 89 12.71 -6.53 17.15
N PHE A 90 11.71 -7.41 17.04
CA PHE A 90 11.26 -8.28 18.12
C PHE A 90 11.16 -9.72 17.61
N LYS A 91 11.48 -10.67 18.47
CA LYS A 91 11.30 -12.09 18.15
C LYS A 91 9.84 -12.47 18.22
N SER A 92 9.34 -13.10 17.17
CA SER A 92 8.01 -13.70 17.14
C SER A 92 7.97 -14.84 16.13
N THR A 93 7.02 -15.75 16.34
CA THR A 93 6.77 -16.89 15.45
C THR A 93 5.28 -16.94 15.16
N SER A 94 4.93 -17.10 13.89
CA SER A 94 3.54 -17.24 13.44
C SER A 94 3.45 -18.34 12.38
N SER A 95 2.27 -18.93 12.25
CA SER A 95 1.94 -19.78 11.11
C SER A 95 1.40 -18.91 9.98
N VAL A 96 1.86 -19.15 8.77
CA VAL A 96 1.38 -18.54 7.53
C VAL A 96 0.85 -19.65 6.64
N SER A 97 -0.23 -19.41 5.91
CA SER A 97 -0.68 -20.36 4.90
C SER A 97 -1.31 -19.70 3.70
N PHE A 98 -1.21 -20.36 2.56
CA PHE A 98 -1.93 -20.00 1.34
C PHE A 98 -2.89 -21.13 0.98
N ASN A 99 -4.18 -20.81 0.90
CA ASN A 99 -5.20 -21.72 0.38
C ASN A 99 -5.49 -21.35 -1.08
N ILE A 100 -5.49 -22.34 -1.95
CA ILE A 100 -5.64 -22.19 -3.39
C ILE A 100 -6.90 -22.94 -3.81
N ASP A 101 -8.01 -22.21 -3.96
CA ASP A 101 -9.30 -22.79 -4.34
C ASP A 101 -9.57 -22.56 -5.83
N ARG A 102 -9.89 -23.61 -6.57
CA ARG A 102 -10.45 -23.47 -7.92
C ARG A 102 -11.86 -22.89 -7.84
N VAL A 103 -12.13 -21.84 -8.61
CA VAL A 103 -13.45 -21.23 -8.78
C VAL A 103 -13.67 -21.02 -10.27
N ASP A 104 -14.43 -21.92 -10.89
CA ASP A 104 -14.58 -22.00 -12.36
C ASP A 104 -13.22 -22.10 -13.06
N ASP A 105 -12.93 -21.19 -13.99
CA ASP A 105 -11.66 -21.08 -14.72
C ASP A 105 -10.62 -20.20 -13.99
N LYS A 106 -10.94 -19.75 -12.77
CA LYS A 106 -10.10 -18.87 -11.95
C LYS A 106 -9.63 -19.55 -10.67
N THR A 107 -8.71 -18.89 -9.98
CA THR A 107 -8.24 -19.28 -8.66
C THR A 107 -8.62 -18.23 -7.63
N ARG A 108 -9.19 -18.65 -6.52
CA ARG A 108 -9.27 -17.83 -5.31
C ARG A 108 -8.09 -18.18 -4.42
N LEU A 109 -7.18 -17.22 -4.29
CA LEU A 109 -6.03 -17.33 -3.40
C LEU A 109 -6.38 -16.67 -2.07
N THR A 110 -6.22 -17.38 -0.96
CA THR A 110 -6.41 -16.83 0.40
C THR A 110 -5.12 -16.94 1.20
N TRP A 111 -4.60 -15.81 1.67
CA TRP A 111 -3.40 -15.73 2.50
C TRP A 111 -3.78 -15.55 3.97
N HIS A 112 -3.30 -16.43 4.84
CA HIS A 112 -3.56 -16.42 6.28
C HIS A 112 -2.29 -16.15 7.10
N MET A 113 -2.47 -15.53 8.25
CA MET A 113 -1.50 -15.53 9.34
C MET A 113 -2.19 -15.84 10.67
N ARG A 114 -1.68 -16.81 11.42
CA ARG A 114 -2.10 -17.10 12.78
C ARG A 114 -0.92 -16.93 13.72
N GLY A 115 -1.07 -16.06 14.70
CA GLY A 115 -0.03 -15.79 15.67
C GLY A 115 -0.59 -15.51 17.05
N ALA A 116 0.32 -15.28 17.98
CA ALA A 116 -0.02 -14.86 19.33
C ALA A 116 0.97 -13.82 19.81
N MET A 117 0.53 -13.00 20.76
CA MET A 117 1.38 -12.01 21.41
C MET A 117 1.36 -12.18 22.93
N PRO A 118 2.36 -11.66 23.66
CA PRO A 118 2.32 -11.60 25.11
C PRO A 118 1.02 -10.95 25.60
N TRP A 119 0.49 -11.45 26.72
CA TRP A 119 -0.82 -11.01 27.22
C TRP A 119 -0.88 -9.51 27.48
N TYR A 120 0.22 -8.92 27.92
CA TYR A 120 0.33 -7.48 28.15
C TYR A 120 0.39 -6.67 26.85
N LEU A 121 0.18 -7.23 25.66
CA LEU A 121 0.05 -6.48 24.40
C LEU A 121 -1.34 -6.65 23.79
N PHE A 122 -2.32 -7.24 24.49
CA PHE A 122 -3.63 -7.62 23.93
C PHE A 122 -4.37 -6.48 23.19
N TRP A 123 -4.21 -5.23 23.61
CA TRP A 123 -4.83 -4.06 22.96
C TRP A 123 -4.25 -3.76 21.57
N MET A 124 -3.08 -4.31 21.24
CA MET A 124 -2.44 -4.17 19.94
C MET A 124 -2.98 -5.17 18.91
N VAL A 125 -3.74 -6.21 19.32
CA VAL A 125 -4.26 -7.23 18.40
C VAL A 125 -5.04 -6.61 17.23
N PRO A 126 -6.04 -5.72 17.43
CA PRO A 126 -6.82 -5.18 16.32
C PRO A 126 -5.95 -4.37 15.34
N MET A 127 -5.02 -3.58 15.88
CA MET A 127 -4.08 -2.79 15.08
C MET A 127 -3.14 -3.69 14.25
N THR A 128 -2.66 -4.78 14.86
CA THR A 128 -1.81 -5.78 14.20
C THR A 128 -2.57 -6.46 13.06
N GLU A 129 -3.83 -6.84 13.29
CA GLU A 129 -4.69 -7.45 12.27
C GLU A 129 -4.96 -6.49 11.10
N THR A 130 -5.19 -5.20 11.38
CA THR A 130 -5.35 -4.20 10.33
C THR A 130 -4.09 -4.05 9.49
N PHE A 131 -2.92 -3.83 10.10
CA PHE A 131 -1.69 -3.56 9.34
C PHE A 131 -1.21 -4.77 8.54
N ILE A 132 -1.22 -5.97 9.12
CA ILE A 132 -0.89 -7.20 8.37
C ILE A 132 -1.93 -7.42 7.26
N GLY A 133 -3.20 -7.14 7.52
CA GLY A 133 -4.25 -7.22 6.50
C GLY A 133 -3.99 -6.30 5.32
N MET A 134 -3.52 -5.07 5.56
CA MET A 134 -3.14 -4.13 4.50
C MET A 134 -1.91 -4.61 3.72
N ASP A 135 -0.91 -5.19 4.39
CA ASP A 135 0.25 -5.79 3.71
C ASP A 135 -0.18 -6.95 2.81
N TYR A 136 -1.07 -7.81 3.29
CA TYR A 136 -1.58 -8.95 2.51
C TYR A 136 -2.43 -8.49 1.32
N GLU A 137 -3.26 -7.45 1.48
CA GLU A 137 -4.00 -6.85 0.36
C GLU A 137 -3.04 -6.35 -0.73
N ARG A 138 -1.95 -5.65 -0.36
CA ARG A 138 -0.93 -5.19 -1.31
C ARG A 138 -0.20 -6.36 -1.98
N GLY A 139 0.25 -7.33 -1.19
CA GLY A 139 0.94 -8.52 -1.70
C GLY A 139 0.08 -9.34 -2.66
N LEU A 140 -1.20 -9.54 -2.34
CA LEU A 140 -2.15 -10.27 -3.19
C LEU A 140 -2.44 -9.53 -4.51
N LYS A 141 -2.52 -8.19 -4.50
CA LYS A 141 -2.65 -7.39 -5.73
C LYS A 141 -1.42 -7.54 -6.63
N MET A 142 -0.21 -7.47 -6.06
CA MET A 142 1.03 -7.66 -6.81
C MET A 142 1.17 -9.09 -7.35
N LEU A 143 0.83 -10.11 -6.54
CA LEU A 143 0.75 -11.50 -6.98
C LEU A 143 -0.20 -11.67 -8.16
N LYS A 144 -1.41 -11.14 -8.05
CA LYS A 144 -2.41 -11.21 -9.11
C LYS A 144 -1.87 -10.63 -10.41
N GLU A 145 -1.31 -9.43 -10.39
CA GLU A 145 -0.76 -8.80 -11.59
C GLU A 145 0.40 -9.62 -12.17
N TRP A 146 1.38 -10.00 -11.34
CA TRP A 146 2.51 -10.83 -11.77
C TRP A 146 2.07 -12.14 -12.42
N ILE A 147 1.08 -12.82 -11.82
CA ILE A 147 0.56 -14.09 -12.34
C ILE A 147 -0.20 -13.90 -13.65
N GLU A 148 -0.94 -12.79 -13.81
CA GLU A 148 -1.78 -12.54 -14.97
C GLU A 148 -1.01 -11.96 -16.16
N THR A 149 -0.04 -11.08 -15.90
CA THR A 149 0.64 -10.28 -16.93
C THR A 149 2.13 -10.59 -17.05
N GLY A 150 2.76 -11.16 -16.00
CA GLY A 150 4.20 -11.35 -15.93
C GLY A 150 4.98 -10.09 -15.59
N GLU A 151 4.31 -9.02 -15.14
CA GLU A 151 4.95 -7.77 -14.71
C GLU A 151 4.20 -7.19 -13.49
N ILE A 152 4.90 -6.37 -12.68
CA ILE A 152 4.26 -5.55 -11.64
C ILE A 152 4.55 -4.10 -11.95
N GLU A 153 3.52 -3.34 -12.28
CA GLU A 153 3.62 -1.92 -12.61
C GLU A 153 3.61 -1.08 -11.33
N SER A 154 4.64 -1.23 -10.49
CA SER A 154 4.82 -0.46 -9.26
C SER A 154 6.29 -0.28 -8.91
N LYS A 155 6.72 0.97 -8.80
CA LYS A 155 8.05 1.37 -8.31
C LYS A 155 7.88 2.41 -7.23
N THR A 156 8.62 2.26 -6.13
CA THR A 156 8.59 3.18 -4.99
C THR A 156 9.97 3.79 -4.81
N ASN A 157 10.05 5.12 -4.86
CA ASN A 157 11.28 5.88 -4.70
C ASN A 157 11.19 6.79 -3.48
N ILE A 158 12.09 6.62 -2.52
CA ILE A 158 12.14 7.46 -1.32
C ILE A 158 13.00 8.68 -1.63
N LEU A 159 12.35 9.84 -1.83
CA LEU A 159 13.04 11.08 -2.21
C LEU A 159 13.72 11.75 -1.02
N GLY A 160 13.27 11.43 0.20
CA GLY A 160 13.83 12.01 1.43
C GLY A 160 13.03 13.21 1.91
N VAL A 161 13.64 14.02 2.79
CA VAL A 161 12.98 15.20 3.34
C VAL A 161 13.24 16.40 2.42
N GLU A 162 12.16 17.03 1.95
CA GLU A 162 12.22 18.22 1.11
C GLU A 162 11.28 19.34 1.60
N SER A 163 11.53 20.56 1.12
CA SER A 163 10.65 21.71 1.37
C SER A 163 9.52 21.72 0.34
N ILE A 164 8.28 21.86 0.79
CA ILE A 164 7.12 21.98 -0.09
C ILE A 164 6.14 23.04 0.40
N GLY A 165 5.53 23.75 -0.54
CA GLY A 165 4.56 24.81 -0.31
C GLY A 165 5.15 26.23 -0.46
N PRO A 166 4.33 27.27 -0.23
CA PRO A 166 2.92 27.20 0.15
C PRO A 166 2.06 26.53 -0.92
N LEU A 167 1.07 25.75 -0.51
CA LEU A 167 0.09 25.14 -1.41
C LEU A 167 -1.31 25.59 -1.04
N ARG A 168 -2.15 25.80 -2.05
CA ARG A 168 -3.59 25.98 -1.93
C ARG A 168 -4.27 25.04 -2.90
N MET A 169 -5.36 24.42 -2.47
CA MET A 169 -6.19 23.58 -3.33
C MET A 169 -7.67 23.93 -3.18
N ILE A 170 -8.41 23.58 -4.22
CA ILE A 170 -9.88 23.49 -4.17
C ILE A 170 -10.31 22.11 -4.61
N GLY A 171 -11.39 21.60 -4.02
CA GLY A 171 -11.83 20.25 -4.26
C GLY A 171 -13.16 19.92 -3.60
N VAL A 172 -13.42 18.62 -3.43
CA VAL A 172 -14.58 18.11 -2.69
C VAL A 172 -14.10 17.17 -1.59
N ARG A 173 -14.71 17.31 -0.40
CA ARG A 173 -14.43 16.44 0.74
C ARG A 173 -15.36 15.24 0.71
N LYS A 174 -14.79 14.04 0.85
CA LYS A 174 -15.54 12.78 0.89
C LYS A 174 -15.05 11.89 2.03
N GLN A 175 -15.86 10.89 2.35
CA GLN A 175 -15.47 9.79 3.21
C GLN A 175 -15.65 8.48 2.44
N CYS A 176 -14.72 7.56 2.60
CA CYS A 176 -14.77 6.25 1.95
C CYS A 176 -14.16 5.16 2.83
N THR A 177 -14.31 3.92 2.42
CA THR A 177 -13.62 2.75 2.98
C THR A 177 -12.23 2.61 2.33
N PHE A 178 -11.41 1.68 2.85
CA PHE A 178 -10.12 1.35 2.23
C PHE A 178 -10.31 0.65 0.87
N GLU A 179 -11.40 -0.11 0.74
CA GLU A 179 -11.74 -0.89 -0.43
C GLU A 179 -12.19 0.00 -1.60
N ASP A 180 -12.92 1.08 -1.30
CA ASP A 180 -13.54 1.94 -2.30
C ASP A 180 -12.77 3.24 -2.55
N ILE A 181 -11.56 3.39 -2.00
CA ILE A 181 -10.80 4.65 -2.11
C ILE A 181 -10.55 5.07 -3.56
N GLY A 182 -10.21 4.12 -4.45
CA GLY A 182 -9.94 4.42 -5.86
C GLY A 182 -11.17 4.95 -6.59
N SER A 183 -12.29 4.23 -6.52
CA SER A 183 -13.55 4.63 -7.14
C SER A 183 -14.14 5.90 -6.51
N SER A 184 -13.96 6.07 -5.19
CA SER A 184 -14.36 7.29 -4.48
C SER A 184 -13.58 8.50 -4.96
N MET A 185 -12.25 8.38 -5.13
CA MET A 185 -11.40 9.46 -5.62
C MET A 185 -11.70 9.81 -7.08
N GLU A 186 -11.90 8.82 -7.95
CA GLU A 186 -12.34 9.06 -9.33
C GLU A 186 -13.65 9.87 -9.36
N ALA A 187 -14.63 9.47 -8.53
CA ALA A 187 -15.88 10.20 -8.40
C ALA A 187 -15.70 11.61 -7.78
N ALA A 188 -14.70 11.82 -6.92
CA ALA A 188 -14.37 13.14 -6.37
C ALA A 188 -13.81 14.07 -7.46
N PHE A 189 -12.83 13.60 -8.25
CA PHE A 189 -12.25 14.36 -9.35
C PHE A 189 -13.28 14.73 -10.42
N LYS A 190 -14.15 13.78 -10.78
CA LYS A 190 -15.26 14.04 -11.71
C LYS A 190 -16.20 15.13 -11.19
N GLU A 191 -16.60 15.04 -9.92
CA GLU A 191 -17.49 16.05 -9.31
C GLU A 191 -16.83 17.44 -9.28
N VAL A 192 -15.53 17.51 -8.97
CA VAL A 192 -14.78 18.78 -9.00
C VAL A 192 -14.76 19.37 -10.41
N ALA A 193 -14.47 18.57 -11.44
CA ALA A 193 -14.45 19.04 -12.83
C ALA A 193 -15.82 19.52 -13.31
N GLU A 194 -16.90 18.82 -12.95
CA GLU A 194 -18.28 19.23 -13.25
C GLU A 194 -18.63 20.58 -12.59
N LYS A 195 -18.30 20.75 -11.31
CA LYS A 195 -18.51 22.01 -10.57
C LYS A 195 -17.72 23.17 -11.17
N MET A 196 -16.46 22.94 -11.54
CA MET A 196 -15.63 23.97 -12.18
C MET A 196 -16.23 24.41 -13.51
N THR A 197 -16.71 23.46 -14.31
CA THR A 197 -17.37 23.74 -15.60
C THR A 197 -18.64 24.57 -15.41
N GLN A 198 -19.50 24.22 -14.45
CA GLN A 198 -20.74 24.96 -14.15
C GLN A 198 -20.47 26.42 -13.72
N GLN A 199 -19.33 26.67 -13.08
CA GLN A 199 -18.95 27.99 -12.58
C GLN A 199 -17.99 28.74 -13.51
N ASN A 200 -17.75 28.23 -14.73
CA ASN A 200 -16.81 28.77 -15.71
C ASN A 200 -15.39 29.01 -15.14
N MET A 201 -14.95 28.12 -14.24
CA MET A 201 -13.61 28.14 -13.67
C MET A 201 -12.66 27.30 -14.53
N GLN A 202 -11.49 27.84 -14.85
CA GLN A 202 -10.41 27.11 -15.51
C GLN A 202 -9.22 27.04 -14.56
N ILE A 203 -8.89 25.81 -14.12
CA ILE A 203 -7.77 25.54 -13.23
C ILE A 203 -6.85 24.52 -13.91
N GLU A 204 -5.61 24.92 -14.13
CA GLU A 204 -4.56 24.12 -14.78
C GLU A 204 -3.52 23.61 -13.76
N GLY A 205 -3.94 23.39 -12.51
CA GLY A 205 -3.06 22.88 -11.46
C GLY A 205 -2.93 21.37 -11.44
N GLU A 206 -1.89 20.86 -10.78
CA GLU A 206 -1.75 19.43 -10.52
C GLU A 206 -2.92 18.94 -9.66
N GLY A 207 -3.37 17.71 -9.94
CA GLY A 207 -4.34 17.04 -9.07
C GLY A 207 -3.71 16.74 -7.72
N ILE A 208 -4.49 16.87 -6.65
CA ILE A 208 -4.06 16.63 -5.28
C ILE A 208 -5.18 15.96 -4.48
N SER A 209 -4.78 15.02 -3.63
CA SER A 209 -5.65 14.41 -2.61
C SER A 209 -5.02 14.56 -1.23
N VAL A 210 -5.78 15.10 -0.27
CA VAL A 210 -5.34 15.35 1.11
C VAL A 210 -6.15 14.49 2.06
N TYR A 211 -5.47 13.78 2.95
CA TYR A 211 -6.07 12.91 3.97
C TYR A 211 -6.12 13.64 5.31
N HIS A 212 -7.34 13.92 5.78
CA HIS A 212 -7.59 14.63 7.05
C HIS A 212 -7.63 13.67 8.23
N HIS A 213 -8.20 12.48 8.01
CA HIS A 213 -8.31 11.45 9.02
C HIS A 213 -8.33 10.06 8.41
N MET A 214 -7.70 9.10 9.09
CA MET A 214 -7.79 7.68 8.80
C MET A 214 -8.20 6.96 10.08
N ASP A 215 -9.33 6.26 10.04
CA ASP A 215 -9.73 5.35 11.11
C ASP A 215 -9.34 3.92 10.70
N ALA A 216 -8.23 3.44 11.26
CA ALA A 216 -7.73 2.09 10.99
C ALA A 216 -8.65 0.97 11.50
N LYS A 217 -9.50 1.25 12.50
CA LYS A 217 -10.43 0.27 13.07
C LYS A 217 -11.71 0.19 12.24
N ALA A 218 -12.25 1.35 11.85
CA ALA A 218 -13.40 1.43 10.95
C ALA A 218 -13.02 1.19 9.49
N ARG A 219 -11.72 1.20 9.15
CA ARG A 219 -11.17 1.10 7.79
C ARG A 219 -11.71 2.20 6.87
N THR A 220 -11.73 3.43 7.36
CA THR A 220 -12.26 4.58 6.62
C THR A 220 -11.25 5.71 6.50
N PHE A 221 -11.42 6.49 5.44
CA PHE A 221 -10.70 7.74 5.18
C PHE A 221 -11.67 8.91 5.12
N ASP A 222 -11.21 10.05 5.61
CA ASP A 222 -11.78 11.38 5.35
C ASP A 222 -10.73 12.19 4.58
N TYR A 223 -11.07 12.57 3.36
CA TYR A 223 -10.14 13.17 2.43
C TYR A 223 -10.78 14.28 1.61
N THR A 224 -9.94 15.12 0.99
CA THR A 224 -10.36 16.10 -0.01
C THR A 224 -9.52 15.93 -1.26
N SER A 225 -10.17 15.74 -2.40
CA SER A 225 -9.50 15.64 -3.71
C SER A 225 -9.93 16.78 -4.61
N GLY A 226 -9.00 17.25 -5.44
CA GLY A 226 -9.23 18.33 -6.38
C GLY A 226 -7.92 18.83 -6.97
N PHE A 227 -7.79 20.13 -7.20
CA PHE A 227 -6.66 20.69 -7.93
C PHE A 227 -5.96 21.77 -7.13
N LEU A 228 -4.63 21.83 -7.26
CA LEU A 228 -3.85 22.96 -6.79
C LEU A 228 -4.27 24.24 -7.52
N ILE A 229 -4.27 25.36 -6.80
CA ILE A 229 -4.60 26.67 -7.37
C ILE A 229 -3.49 27.68 -7.04
N PRO A 230 -3.16 28.59 -7.96
CA PRO A 230 -2.20 29.65 -7.69
C PRO A 230 -2.80 30.69 -6.73
N ASP A 231 -1.93 31.45 -6.07
CA ASP A 231 -2.36 32.48 -5.11
C ASP A 231 -3.22 33.59 -5.72
N SER A 232 -3.09 33.80 -7.04
CA SER A 232 -3.89 34.75 -7.81
C SER A 232 -5.37 34.38 -7.92
N VAL A 233 -5.75 33.13 -7.66
CA VAL A 233 -7.17 32.75 -7.58
C VAL A 233 -7.75 33.37 -6.32
N GLY A 234 -8.73 34.25 -6.54
CA GLY A 234 -9.42 35.01 -5.51
C GLY A 234 -10.37 34.15 -4.67
N GLU A 235 -11.57 34.66 -4.45
CA GLU A 235 -12.56 34.00 -3.59
C GLU A 235 -13.06 32.69 -4.22
N ILE A 236 -13.02 31.62 -3.43
CA ILE A 236 -13.46 30.29 -3.86
C ILE A 236 -14.95 30.14 -3.55
N PRO A 237 -15.77 29.70 -4.52
CA PRO A 237 -17.18 29.44 -4.29
C PRO A 237 -17.42 28.45 -3.15
N ALA A 238 -18.45 28.70 -2.33
CA ALA A 238 -18.73 27.92 -1.11
C ALA A 238 -19.02 26.42 -1.37
N ASP A 239 -19.35 26.05 -2.60
CA ASP A 239 -19.60 24.67 -3.02
C ASP A 239 -18.32 23.80 -3.10
N PHE A 240 -17.15 24.43 -2.99
CA PHE A 240 -15.86 23.76 -2.93
C PHE A 240 -15.33 23.68 -1.50
N SER A 241 -14.72 22.54 -1.19
CA SER A 241 -13.81 22.41 -0.06
C SER A 241 -12.46 23.02 -0.42
N THR A 242 -11.83 23.69 0.53
CA THR A 242 -10.48 24.25 0.36
C THR A 242 -9.53 23.63 1.38
N TRP A 243 -8.27 23.55 1.00
CA TRP A 243 -7.19 23.19 1.90
C TRP A 243 -5.93 23.97 1.52
N SER A 244 -5.09 24.26 2.50
CA SER A 244 -3.84 24.96 2.28
C SER A 244 -2.81 24.60 3.33
N ILE A 245 -1.55 24.71 2.95
CA ILE A 245 -0.41 24.62 3.86
C ILE A 245 0.58 25.75 3.60
N PRO A 246 1.29 26.23 4.63
CA PRO A 246 2.46 27.06 4.42
C PRO A 246 3.59 26.22 3.81
N ASN A 247 4.76 26.85 3.59
CA ASN A 247 5.96 26.09 3.32
C ASN A 247 6.31 25.21 4.54
N VAL A 248 6.42 23.90 4.33
CA VAL A 248 6.73 22.90 5.36
C VAL A 248 7.86 21.98 4.89
N GLN A 249 8.49 21.29 5.83
CA GLN A 249 9.31 20.12 5.51
C GLN A 249 8.41 18.89 5.43
N ALA A 250 8.60 18.03 4.44
CA ALA A 250 7.85 16.79 4.28
C ALA A 250 8.78 15.66 3.86
N LEU A 251 8.51 14.44 4.37
CA LEU A 251 9.10 13.24 3.76
C LEU A 251 8.34 12.97 2.47
N ALA A 252 9.05 12.99 1.34
CA ALA A 252 8.52 12.72 0.01
C ALA A 252 8.84 11.29 -0.43
N THR A 253 7.83 10.62 -0.98
CA THR A 253 7.94 9.30 -1.58
C THR A 253 7.20 9.29 -2.92
N GLU A 254 7.90 8.96 -3.99
CA GLU A 254 7.29 8.82 -5.31
C GLU A 254 6.84 7.38 -5.55
N HIS A 255 5.67 7.25 -6.17
CA HIS A 255 5.20 6.04 -6.82
C HIS A 255 5.21 6.23 -8.33
N VAL A 256 5.77 5.27 -9.06
CA VAL A 256 5.66 5.17 -10.52
C VAL A 256 4.95 3.87 -10.87
N GLY A 257 3.83 3.95 -11.58
CA GLY A 257 3.02 2.80 -11.99
C GLY A 257 1.54 2.93 -11.62
N ARG A 258 0.82 1.81 -11.70
CA ARG A 258 -0.65 1.77 -11.53
C ARG A 258 -1.09 2.30 -10.18
N TYR A 259 -2.17 3.08 -10.19
CA TYR A 259 -2.79 3.59 -8.97
C TYR A 259 -3.18 2.47 -7.99
N ASP A 260 -3.56 1.28 -8.50
CA ASP A 260 -3.93 0.10 -7.71
C ASP A 260 -2.84 -0.32 -6.69
N HIS A 261 -1.58 0.02 -6.98
CA HIS A 261 -0.39 -0.28 -6.18
C HIS A 261 0.15 0.91 -5.39
N LEU A 262 -0.48 2.08 -5.45
CA LEU A 262 -0.04 3.29 -4.74
C LEU A 262 0.12 3.08 -3.21
N GLY A 263 -0.64 2.13 -2.66
CA GLY A 263 -0.50 1.68 -1.27
C GLY A 263 0.91 1.21 -0.90
N ASN A 264 1.72 0.75 -1.86
CA ASN A 264 3.13 0.39 -1.65
C ASN A 264 3.96 1.60 -1.23
N ALA A 265 3.81 2.72 -1.93
CA ALA A 265 4.52 3.95 -1.61
C ALA A 265 4.02 4.57 -0.29
N TRP A 266 2.72 4.50 0.00
CA TRP A 266 2.16 4.93 1.30
C TRP A 266 2.73 4.12 2.47
N SER A 267 2.80 2.80 2.32
CA SER A 267 3.40 1.91 3.32
C SER A 267 4.88 2.23 3.51
N ALA A 268 5.62 2.37 2.42
CA ALA A 268 7.05 2.72 2.46
C ALA A 268 7.29 4.07 3.14
N ALA A 269 6.53 5.11 2.78
CA ALA A 269 6.63 6.43 3.40
C ALA A 269 6.46 6.34 4.94
N HIS A 270 5.45 5.60 5.41
CA HIS A 270 5.21 5.41 6.85
C HIS A 270 6.26 4.53 7.53
N GLN A 271 6.80 3.51 6.86
CA GLN A 271 7.91 2.72 7.37
C GLN A 271 9.17 3.56 7.56
N HIS A 272 9.54 4.34 6.54
CA HIS A 272 10.69 5.25 6.58
C HIS A 272 10.52 6.35 7.62
N ALA A 273 9.34 6.96 7.73
CA ALA A 273 9.06 7.95 8.77
C ALA A 273 9.25 7.38 10.17
N ARG A 274 8.77 6.15 10.42
CA ARG A 274 8.94 5.45 11.71
C ARG A 274 10.40 5.12 11.99
N TYR A 275 11.11 4.53 11.02
CA TYR A 275 12.53 4.17 11.15
C TYR A 275 13.39 5.40 11.47
N LYS A 276 13.19 6.50 10.71
CA LYS A 276 13.89 7.78 10.91
C LYS A 276 13.37 8.61 12.10
N LYS A 277 12.36 8.12 12.82
CA LYS A 277 11.72 8.80 13.97
C LYS A 277 11.19 10.20 13.62
N LEU A 278 10.76 10.38 12.37
CA LEU A 278 10.22 11.65 11.87
C LEU A 278 8.81 11.85 12.43
N LYS A 279 8.57 13.00 13.06
CA LYS A 279 7.28 13.33 13.66
C LYS A 279 6.41 14.02 12.61
N GLN A 280 5.30 13.40 12.24
CA GLN A 280 4.35 13.99 11.32
C GLN A 280 3.61 15.18 11.95
N SER A 281 3.36 16.21 11.15
CA SER A 281 2.56 17.37 11.50
C SER A 281 1.06 17.03 11.52
N LYS A 282 0.23 18.01 11.89
CA LYS A 282 -1.25 17.88 11.82
C LYS A 282 -1.84 18.37 10.50
N ALA A 283 -1.00 18.73 9.52
CA ALA A 283 -1.44 19.32 8.25
C ALA A 283 -2.19 18.35 7.33
N GLY A 284 -2.23 17.06 7.68
CA GLY A 284 -2.71 15.98 6.81
C GLY A 284 -1.60 15.52 5.87
N ALA A 285 -1.52 14.22 5.63
CA ALA A 285 -0.69 13.69 4.56
C ALA A 285 -1.42 13.91 3.23
N PHE A 286 -0.67 14.05 2.14
CA PHE A 286 -1.28 14.30 0.83
C PHE A 286 -0.48 13.68 -0.29
N GLU A 287 -1.12 13.50 -1.43
CA GLU A 287 -0.50 13.01 -2.66
C GLU A 287 -0.79 13.98 -3.81
N ILE A 288 0.21 14.20 -4.65
CA ILE A 288 0.11 15.04 -5.86
C ILE A 288 0.33 14.16 -7.09
N TYR A 289 -0.62 14.19 -8.02
CA TYR A 289 -0.56 13.48 -9.29
C TYR A 289 0.22 14.31 -10.31
N LYS A 290 1.40 13.83 -10.72
CA LYS A 290 2.37 14.57 -11.55
C LYS A 290 2.10 14.48 -13.04
N ASN A 291 1.20 13.59 -13.45
CA ASN A 291 0.73 13.43 -14.82
C ASN A 291 -0.74 12.96 -14.81
N SER A 292 -1.40 13.13 -15.96
CA SER A 292 -2.81 12.79 -16.11
C SER A 292 -2.98 11.31 -16.49
N CYS A 293 -3.95 10.65 -15.84
CA CYS A 293 -4.36 9.28 -16.16
C CYS A 293 -5.02 9.15 -17.55
N ASP A 294 -5.52 10.24 -18.13
CA ASP A 294 -6.20 10.21 -19.43
C ASP A 294 -5.21 10.16 -20.61
N SER A 295 -3.95 10.55 -20.37
CA SER A 295 -2.93 10.73 -21.40
C SER A 295 -1.64 9.98 -21.14
N THR A 296 -1.52 9.31 -19.99
CA THR A 296 -0.30 8.59 -19.58
C THR A 296 -0.62 7.10 -19.39
N PRO A 297 0.18 6.18 -19.95
CA PRO A 297 0.05 4.75 -19.68
C PRO A 297 0.15 4.43 -18.17
N PRO A 298 -0.57 3.42 -17.66
CA PRO A 298 -0.58 3.11 -16.23
C PRO A 298 0.81 2.89 -15.61
N ALA A 299 1.71 2.20 -16.31
CA ALA A 299 3.10 1.98 -15.90
C ALA A 299 3.94 3.26 -15.72
N GLU A 300 3.53 4.37 -16.35
CA GLU A 300 4.24 5.66 -16.35
C GLU A 300 3.56 6.72 -15.47
N LEU A 301 2.44 6.38 -14.82
CA LEU A 301 1.78 7.29 -13.89
C LEU A 301 2.68 7.61 -12.71
N ARG A 302 2.77 8.88 -12.35
CA ARG A 302 3.65 9.39 -11.29
C ARG A 302 2.84 10.11 -10.23
N THR A 303 2.95 9.63 -9.00
CA THR A 303 2.32 10.24 -7.83
C THR A 303 3.36 10.46 -6.76
N VAL A 304 3.42 11.66 -6.18
CA VAL A 304 4.32 11.94 -5.05
C VAL A 304 3.50 12.12 -3.79
N ILE A 305 3.79 11.27 -2.80
CA ILE A 305 3.21 11.28 -1.47
C ILE A 305 4.08 12.14 -0.57
N TYR A 306 3.44 12.99 0.21
CA TYR A 306 4.05 13.89 1.17
C TYR A 306 3.52 13.59 2.57
N LEU A 307 4.44 13.34 3.50
CA LEU A 307 4.17 13.29 4.93
C LEU A 307 4.75 14.56 5.59
N PRO A 308 3.95 15.64 5.78
CA PRO A 308 4.42 16.85 6.44
C PRO A 308 4.98 16.58 7.84
N LEU A 309 6.06 17.26 8.20
CA LEU A 309 6.81 17.07 9.43
C LEU A 309 6.62 18.23 10.41
N LYS A 310 6.83 17.97 11.70
CA LYS A 310 6.82 18.96 12.80
C LYS A 310 8.17 19.65 12.96
#